data_AF-A0A6P9B3H2-F1
#
_entry.id   AF-A0A6P9B3H2-F1
#
_cell.length_a   1.000
_cell.length_b   1.000
_cell.length_c   1.000
_cell.angle_alpha   90.00
_cell.angle_beta   90.00
_cell.angle_gamma   90.00
#
_symmetry.space_group_name_H-M   'P 1'
#
loop_
_entity.id
_entity.type
_entity.pdbx_description
1 polymer ?
#
loop_
_entity_poly.entity_id
_entity_poly.type
_entity_poly.pdbx_seq_one_letter_code
_entity_poly.pdbx_strand_id
1 'polypeptide(L)'
;MTPGLMTPGTGELDMRKIGQARNTLMDMRLSQVSDSVSGQTVVDPKGYLTDLNSMIPTHGGDINDIKKARLLLKSVRETNPHHPPAWIASARLEEVTGKLQVARNLIMKGTEMCPK
;
A
#
# COMPACT_ATOMS: atom_id res chain seq x y z
N MET A 1 34.93 -49.66 -49.70
CA MET A 1 35.10 -48.84 -48.48
C MET A 1 34.80 -47.39 -48.86
N THR A 2 33.54 -46.97 -48.70
CA THR A 2 33.06 -45.64 -49.04
C THR A 2 33.02 -44.79 -47.77
N PRO A 3 33.66 -43.60 -47.72
CA PRO A 3 33.63 -42.75 -46.53
C PRO A 3 32.23 -42.15 -46.37
N GLY A 4 31.65 -42.30 -45.19
CA GLY A 4 30.34 -41.76 -44.85
C GLY A 4 30.29 -40.24 -45.02
N LEU A 5 29.23 -39.77 -45.67
CA LEU A 5 28.84 -38.37 -45.72
C LEU A 5 28.78 -37.83 -44.29
N MET A 6 29.66 -36.89 -43.98
CA MET A 6 29.53 -36.03 -42.80
C MET A 6 28.21 -35.28 -42.94
N THR A 7 27.22 -35.63 -42.12
CA THR A 7 26.07 -34.75 -41.88
C THR A 7 26.65 -33.42 -41.40
N PRO A 8 26.38 -32.28 -42.07
CA PRO A 8 26.78 -30.99 -41.54
C PRO A 8 26.15 -30.89 -40.17
N GLY A 9 26.99 -30.75 -39.14
CA GLY A 9 26.54 -30.51 -37.78
C GLY A 9 25.48 -29.44 -37.84
N THR A 10 24.27 -29.81 -37.44
CA THR A 10 23.14 -28.91 -37.24
C THR A 10 23.67 -27.70 -36.50
N GLY A 11 23.87 -26.61 -37.23
CA GLY A 11 24.28 -25.34 -36.66
C GLY A 11 23.38 -25.06 -35.48
N GLU A 12 23.99 -24.60 -34.39
CA GLU A 12 23.40 -24.33 -33.07
C GLU A 12 22.04 -23.59 -33.18
N LEU A 13 20.97 -24.33 -33.44
CA LEU A 13 19.62 -23.83 -33.58
C LEU A 13 19.05 -23.71 -32.18
N ASP A 14 19.29 -22.57 -31.56
CA ASP A 14 18.75 -22.25 -30.25
C ASP A 14 17.23 -22.01 -30.37
N MET A 15 16.46 -23.07 -30.12
CA MET A 15 14.99 -23.05 -30.13
C MET A 15 14.41 -22.04 -29.13
N ARG A 16 15.18 -21.62 -28.10
CA ARG A 16 14.76 -20.56 -27.17
C ARG A 16 14.81 -19.21 -27.85
N LYS A 17 15.84 -18.92 -28.65
CA LYS A 17 15.94 -17.66 -29.43
C LYS A 17 14.81 -17.54 -30.45
N ILE A 18 14.48 -18.64 -31.14
CA ILE A 18 13.32 -18.70 -32.05
C ILE A 18 12.01 -18.44 -31.30
N GLY A 19 11.82 -19.06 -30.13
CA GLY A 19 10.64 -18.84 -29.29
C GLY A 19 10.53 -17.41 -28.75
N GLN A 20 11.64 -16.83 -28.28
CA GLN A 20 11.73 -15.45 -27.81
C GLN A 20 11.42 -14.45 -28.93
N ALA A 21 12.00 -14.64 -30.12
CA ALA A 21 11.74 -13.79 -31.28
C ALA A 21 10.26 -13.80 -31.69
N ARG A 22 9.61 -14.96 -31.61
CA ARG A 22 8.17 -15.07 -31.84
C ARG A 22 7.37 -14.35 -30.75
N ASN A 23 7.78 -14.46 -29.49
CA ASN A 23 7.12 -13.80 -28.36
C ASN A 23 7.23 -12.27 -28.44
N THR A 24 8.39 -11.73 -28.81
CA THR A 24 8.58 -10.30 -29.02
C THR A 24 7.76 -9.77 -30.21
N LEU A 25 7.63 -10.57 -31.27
CA LEU A 25 6.76 -10.20 -32.40
C LEU A 25 5.29 -10.15 -31.98
N MET A 26 4.86 -11.10 -31.14
CA MET A 26 3.51 -11.11 -30.57
C MET A 26 3.26 -9.88 -29.68
N ASP A 27 4.21 -9.56 -28.80
CA ASP A 27 4.16 -8.38 -27.93
C ASP A 27 4.04 -7.07 -28.74
N MET A 28 4.82 -6.94 -29.81
CA MET A 28 4.75 -5.80 -30.72
C MET A 28 3.37 -5.65 -31.39
N ARG A 29 2.76 -6.75 -31.84
CA ARG A 29 1.41 -6.72 -32.41
C ARG A 29 0.36 -6.38 -31.36
N LEU A 30 0.53 -6.89 -30.15
CA LEU A 30 -0.37 -6.61 -29.04
C LEU A 30 -0.30 -5.14 -28.63
N SER A 31 0.91 -4.55 -28.56
CA SER A 31 1.12 -3.12 -28.34
C SER A 31 0.47 -2.27 -29.43
N GLN A 32 0.63 -2.65 -30.70
CA GLN A 32 0.00 -1.95 -31.83
C GLN A 32 -1.53 -1.93 -31.72
N VAL A 33 -2.14 -3.04 -31.28
CA VAL A 33 -3.59 -3.11 -31.04
C VAL A 33 -3.96 -2.33 -29.76
N SER A 34 -3.11 -2.39 -28.73
CA SER A 34 -3.30 -1.70 -27.45
C SER A 34 -3.30 -0.17 -27.59
N ASP A 35 -2.47 0.39 -28.47
CA ASP A 35 -2.42 1.83 -28.74
C ASP A 35 -3.75 2.36 -29.32
N SER A 36 -4.54 1.48 -29.94
CA SER A 36 -5.88 1.81 -30.45
C SER A 36 -6.97 1.70 -29.37
N VAL A 37 -6.64 1.22 -28.16
CA VAL A 37 -7.57 1.06 -27.05
C VAL A 37 -7.45 2.26 -26.10
N SER A 38 -8.37 3.20 -26.22
CA SER A 38 -8.47 4.33 -25.28
C SER A 38 -8.99 3.88 -23.90
N GLY A 39 -8.59 4.56 -22.83
CA GLY A 39 -9.09 4.32 -21.47
C GLY A 39 -8.24 3.37 -20.63
N GLN A 40 -7.06 2.99 -21.11
CA GLN A 40 -6.08 2.25 -20.32
C GLN A 40 -5.46 3.17 -19.27
N THR A 41 -5.52 2.77 -18.01
CA THR A 41 -4.88 3.49 -16.90
C THR A 41 -3.62 2.76 -16.48
N VAL A 42 -2.46 3.38 -16.69
CA VAL A 42 -1.19 2.94 -16.11
C VAL A 42 -0.80 3.89 -15.00
N VAL A 43 -0.46 3.35 -13.83
CA VAL A 43 0.09 4.13 -12.72
C VAL A 43 1.60 4.20 -12.90
N ASP A 44 2.20 5.39 -12.82
CA ASP A 44 3.66 5.50 -12.75
C ASP A 44 4.15 4.93 -11.41
N PRO A 45 4.92 3.82 -11.42
CA PRO A 45 5.37 3.21 -10.18
C PRO A 45 6.25 4.15 -9.35
N LYS A 46 7.02 5.04 -10.00
CA LYS A 46 7.91 5.97 -9.28
C LYS A 46 7.14 7.12 -8.65
N GLY A 47 6.23 7.73 -9.39
CA GLY A 47 5.30 8.73 -8.86
C GLY A 47 4.48 8.18 -7.70
N TYR A 48 3.90 6.99 -7.87
CA TYR A 48 3.12 6.35 -6.81
C TYR A 48 3.92 6.10 -5.53
N LEU A 49 5.15 5.61 -5.64
CA LEU A 49 6.02 5.42 -4.47
C LEU A 49 6.44 6.75 -3.82
N THR A 50 6.62 7.81 -4.62
CA THR A 50 6.93 9.16 -4.12
C THR A 50 5.76 9.72 -3.32
N ASP A 51 4.55 9.60 -3.85
CA ASP A 51 3.32 10.01 -3.17
C ASP A 51 3.11 9.20 -1.88
N LEU A 52 3.34 7.88 -1.90
CA LEU A 52 3.26 7.05 -0.70
C LEU A 52 4.26 7.49 0.38
N ASN A 53 5.49 7.83 0.01
CA ASN A 53 6.48 8.34 0.96
C ASN A 53 6.07 9.70 1.54
N SER A 54 5.40 10.55 0.76
CA SER A 54 4.89 11.84 1.24
C SER A 54 3.76 11.70 2.27
N MET A 55 3.04 10.57 2.26
CA MET A 55 1.93 10.29 3.18
C MET A 55 2.37 9.67 4.52
N ILE A 56 3.64 9.34 4.69
CA ILE A 56 4.14 8.76 5.95
C ILE A 56 4.05 9.84 7.04
N PRO A 57 3.26 9.61 8.11
CA PRO A 57 3.13 10.59 9.19
C PRO A 57 4.49 10.83 9.85
N THR A 58 5.01 12.05 9.75
CA THR A 58 6.27 12.48 10.41
C THR A 58 6.17 12.46 11.93
N HIS A 59 4.94 12.45 12.47
CA HIS A 59 4.63 12.54 13.89
C HIS A 59 3.93 11.27 14.43
N GLY A 60 4.30 10.09 13.93
CA GLY A 60 3.86 8.81 14.49
C GLY A 60 4.77 8.39 15.64
N GLY A 61 4.29 8.47 16.89
CA GLY A 61 4.96 7.81 18.02
C GLY A 61 5.05 6.29 17.84
N ASP A 62 5.84 5.61 18.67
CA ASP A 62 5.95 4.14 18.61
C ASP A 62 4.56 3.48 18.70
N ILE A 63 4.27 2.58 17.76
CA ILE A 63 2.98 1.90 17.65
C ILE A 63 2.61 1.15 18.95
N ASN A 64 3.61 0.66 19.69
CA ASN A 64 3.41 -0.06 20.94
C ASN A 64 3.04 0.89 22.06
N ASP A 65 3.69 2.05 22.14
CA ASP A 65 3.36 3.05 23.15
C ASP A 65 2.00 3.70 22.87
N ILE A 66 1.61 3.87 21.61
CA ILE A 66 0.25 4.24 21.21
C ILE A 66 -0.78 3.25 21.74
N LYS A 67 -0.51 1.93 21.63
CA LYS A 67 -1.41 0.89 22.14
C LYS A 67 -1.53 0.95 23.67
N LYS A 68 -0.41 1.12 24.38
CA LYS A 68 -0.39 1.28 25.84
C LYS A 68 -1.16 2.52 26.28
N ALA A 69 -0.90 3.67 25.64
CA ALA A 69 -1.60 4.92 25.93
C ALA A 69 -3.11 4.79 25.69
N ARG A 70 -3.53 4.09 24.64
CA ARG A 70 -4.95 3.83 24.37
C ARG A 70 -5.60 3.01 25.49
N LEU A 71 -4.91 1.98 26.00
CA LEU A 71 -5.41 1.17 27.11
C LEU A 71 -5.51 1.98 28.41
N LEU A 72 -4.47 2.78 28.72
CA LEU A 72 -4.45 3.65 29.88
C LEU A 72 -5.61 4.66 29.84
N LEU A 73 -5.73 5.41 28.74
CA LEU A 73 -6.78 6.41 28.56
C LEU A 73 -8.18 5.79 28.53
N LYS A 74 -8.30 4.53 28.10
CA LYS A 74 -9.54 3.74 28.21
C LYS A 74 -9.91 3.46 29.67
N SER A 75 -8.95 2.99 30.46
CA SER A 75 -9.19 2.78 31.89
C SER A 75 -9.55 4.10 32.59
N VAL A 76 -8.84 5.20 32.30
CA VAL A 76 -9.11 6.50 32.95
C VAL A 76 -10.53 7.01 32.68
N ARG A 77 -11.03 6.93 31.44
CA ARG A 77 -12.40 7.38 31.10
C ARG A 77 -13.49 6.44 31.62
N GLU A 78 -13.20 5.15 31.78
CA GLU A 78 -14.14 4.18 32.36
C GLU A 78 -14.23 4.33 33.88
N THR A 79 -13.11 4.57 34.55
CA THR A 79 -13.07 4.81 36.00
C THR A 79 -13.61 6.19 36.36
N ASN A 80 -13.35 7.22 35.53
CA ASN A 80 -13.78 8.60 35.79
C ASN A 80 -14.55 9.19 34.60
N PRO A 81 -15.84 8.87 34.43
CA PRO A 81 -16.62 9.31 33.27
C PRO A 81 -16.87 10.83 33.22
N HIS A 82 -16.86 11.51 34.37
CA HIS A 82 -17.07 12.96 34.49
C HIS A 82 -15.78 13.78 34.47
N HIS A 83 -14.67 13.23 33.96
CA HIS A 83 -13.39 13.93 33.88
C HIS A 83 -13.13 14.44 32.44
N PRO A 84 -13.36 15.73 32.13
CA PRO A 84 -13.24 16.25 30.77
C PRO A 84 -11.84 16.07 30.14
N PRO A 85 -10.73 16.28 30.87
CA PRO A 85 -9.39 16.04 30.33
C PRO A 85 -9.16 14.60 29.85
N ALA A 86 -9.81 13.59 30.45
CA ALA A 86 -9.68 12.20 30.00
C ALA A 86 -10.26 11.98 28.61
N TRP A 87 -11.42 12.58 28.32
CA TRP A 87 -12.07 12.52 27.01
C TRP A 87 -11.26 13.28 25.95
N ILE A 88 -10.78 14.47 26.31
CA ILE A 88 -9.94 15.30 25.43
C ILE A 88 -8.62 14.58 25.11
N ALA A 89 -7.92 14.07 26.11
CA ALA A 89 -6.66 13.35 25.91
C ALA A 89 -6.85 12.08 25.06
N SER A 90 -7.93 11.34 25.30
CA SER A 90 -8.25 10.16 24.51
C SER A 90 -8.54 10.51 23.05
N ALA A 91 -9.26 11.61 22.79
CA ALA A 91 -9.56 12.05 21.43
C ALA A 91 -8.31 12.58 20.71
N ARG A 92 -7.47 13.35 21.41
CA ARG A 92 -6.19 13.84 20.89
C ARG A 92 -5.27 12.68 20.50
N LEU A 93 -5.23 11.61 21.29
CA LEU A 93 -4.46 10.41 20.94
C LEU A 93 -4.95 9.77 19.61
N GLU A 94 -6.26 9.70 19.39
CA GLU A 94 -6.79 9.14 18.15
C GLU A 94 -6.62 10.10 16.96
N GLU A 95 -6.61 11.42 17.19
CA GLU A 95 -6.31 12.44 16.18
C GLU A 95 -4.87 12.32 15.66
N VAL A 96 -3.87 12.30 16.57
CA VAL A 96 -2.45 12.22 16.20
C VAL A 96 -2.08 10.88 15.56
N THR A 97 -2.89 9.84 15.77
CA THR A 97 -2.68 8.50 15.19
C THR A 97 -3.47 8.29 13.90
N GLY A 98 -4.14 9.33 13.39
CA GLY A 98 -4.87 9.31 12.10
C GLY A 98 -6.27 8.71 12.16
N LYS A 99 -6.79 8.34 13.35
CA LYS A 99 -8.13 7.76 13.54
C LYS A 99 -9.17 8.83 13.86
N LEU A 100 -9.33 9.78 12.94
CA LEU A 100 -10.21 10.95 13.12
C LEU A 100 -11.67 10.60 13.43
N GLN A 101 -12.21 9.54 12.83
CA GLN A 101 -13.58 9.13 13.11
C GLN A 101 -13.77 8.67 14.55
N VAL A 102 -12.79 7.93 15.08
CA VAL A 102 -12.82 7.48 16.47
C VAL A 102 -12.69 8.68 17.41
N ALA A 103 -11.79 9.62 17.11
CA ALA A 103 -11.62 10.85 17.87
C ALA A 103 -12.94 11.64 17.97
N ARG A 104 -13.64 11.84 16.86
CA ARG A 104 -14.94 12.54 16.83
C ARG A 104 -16.00 11.86 17.68
N ASN A 105 -16.15 10.53 17.53
CA ASN A 105 -17.09 9.75 18.33
C ASN A 105 -16.77 9.86 19.84
N LEU A 106 -15.48 9.92 20.18
CA LEU A 106 -15.03 10.02 21.56
C LEU A 106 -15.30 11.39 22.17
N ILE A 107 -15.13 12.47 21.41
CA ILE A 107 -15.47 13.84 21.85
C ILE A 107 -16.97 13.97 22.03
N MET A 108 -17.78 13.47 21.09
CA MET A 108 -19.23 13.49 21.17
C MET A 108 -19.73 12.79 22.44
N LYS A 109 -19.20 11.58 22.69
CA LYS A 109 -19.48 10.87 23.95
C LYS A 109 -18.98 11.63 25.16
N GLY A 110 -17.81 12.27 25.07
CA GLY A 110 -17.27 13.11 26.13
C GLY A 110 -18.18 14.30 26.47
N THR A 111 -18.78 14.95 25.47
CA THR A 111 -19.71 16.07 25.67
C THR A 111 -21.04 15.64 26.30
N GLU A 112 -21.49 14.41 26.04
CA GLU A 112 -22.67 13.84 26.70
C GLU A 112 -22.37 13.49 28.18
N MET A 113 -21.19 12.92 28.45
CA MET A 113 -20.79 12.48 29.79
C MET A 113 -20.31 13.64 30.68
N CYS A 114 -19.82 14.72 30.08
CA CYS A 114 -19.36 15.94 30.73
C CYS A 114 -20.13 17.17 30.18
N PRO A 115 -21.38 17.39 30.63
CA PRO A 115 -22.24 18.46 30.11
C PRO A 115 -21.96 19.86 30.70
N LYS A 116 -20.98 19.99 31.61
CA LYS A 116 -20.65 21.23 32.32
C LYS A 116 -19.21 21.66 32.05
#